data_AF-A0A090GJ55-F1
#
_entry.id   AF-A0A090GJ55-F1
#
_cell.length_a   1.000
_cell.length_b   1.000
_cell.length_c   1.000
_cell.angle_alpha   90.00
_cell.angle_beta   90.00
_cell.angle_gamma   90.00
#
_symmetry.space_group_name_H-M   'P 1'
#
loop_
_entity.id
_entity.type
_entity.pdbx_description
1 polymer ?
#
loop_
_entity_poly.entity_id
_entity_poly.type
_entity_poly.pdbx_seq_one_letter_code
_entity_poly.pdbx_strand_id
1 'polypeptide(L)'
;MHNAQLARSMSRKGCSPDNAACEGFFGRLKNEMYYHRDWINTTLEDFMQQVDSYIRWYNQHRIKISLGGLSPSEYRRNLGIAA
;
A
#
# COMPACT_ATOMS: atom_id res chain seq x y z
N MET A 1 -15.37 9.21 -11.96
CA MET A 1 -15.55 10.04 -10.74
C MET A 1 -16.90 10.73 -10.71
N HIS A 2 -17.33 11.49 -11.74
CA HIS A 2 -18.68 12.07 -11.77
C HIS A 2 -19.79 11.01 -11.71
N ASN A 3 -19.66 9.90 -12.44
CA ASN A 3 -20.67 8.83 -12.43
C ASN A 3 -20.69 8.00 -11.14
N ALA A 4 -19.64 8.06 -10.32
CA ALA A 4 -19.53 7.34 -9.05
C ALA A 4 -19.84 8.24 -7.84
N GLN A 5 -20.20 9.51 -8.06
CA GLN A 5 -20.48 10.50 -7.00
C GLN A 5 -19.36 10.64 -5.95
N LEU A 6 -18.10 10.43 -6.35
CA LEU A 6 -16.93 10.59 -5.48
C LEU A 6 -16.38 12.01 -5.61
N ALA A 7 -16.28 12.72 -4.48
CA ALA A 7 -15.62 14.01 -4.40
C ALA A 7 -14.11 13.87 -4.59
N ARG A 8 -13.54 14.64 -5.52
CA ARG A 8 -12.08 14.73 -5.66
C ARG A 8 -11.51 15.58 -4.54
N SER A 9 -10.64 14.98 -3.73
CA SER A 9 -9.84 15.70 -2.74
C SER A 9 -8.40 15.81 -3.24
N MET A 10 -7.90 17.04 -3.33
CA MET A 10 -6.51 17.33 -3.69
C MET A 10 -5.87 18.09 -2.53
N SER A 11 -4.63 17.72 -2.19
CA SER A 11 -3.84 18.42 -1.18
C SER A 11 -3.62 19.89 -1.54
N ARG A 12 -3.44 20.73 -0.51
CA ARG A 12 -3.01 22.11 -0.74
C ARG A 12 -1.63 22.11 -1.41
N LYS A 13 -1.40 23.08 -2.30
CA LYS A 13 -0.11 23.25 -2.97
C LYS A 13 1.00 23.39 -1.91
N GLY A 14 2.03 22.54 -1.98
CA GLY A 14 3.13 22.52 -1.01
C GLY A 14 2.86 21.78 0.30
N CYS A 15 1.72 21.11 0.45
CA CYS A 15 1.39 20.31 1.64
C CYS A 15 1.76 18.83 1.43
N SER A 16 3.04 18.49 1.59
CA SER A 16 3.52 17.09 1.53
C SER A 16 2.96 16.14 2.61
N PRO A 17 2.57 16.58 3.83
CA PRO A 17 2.05 15.66 4.85
C PRO A 17 0.83 14.86 4.42
N ASP A 18 -0.03 15.43 3.56
CA ASP A 18 -1.24 14.76 3.06
C ASP A 18 -0.91 13.50 2.24
N ASN A 19 0.27 13.45 1.61
CA ASN A 19 0.73 12.32 0.80
C ASN A 19 1.71 11.40 1.54
N ALA A 20 2.18 11.79 2.74
CA ALA A 20 3.25 11.10 3.46
C ALA A 20 2.94 9.62 3.74
N ALA A 21 1.67 9.27 3.99
CA ALA A 21 1.25 7.88 4.19
C ALA A 21 1.45 7.03 2.91
N CYS A 22 1.07 7.56 1.76
CA CYS A 22 1.26 6.91 0.46
C CYS A 22 2.75 6.80 0.11
N GLU A 23 3.51 7.89 0.30
CA GLU A 23 4.98 7.88 0.08
C GLU A 23 5.66 6.83 0.95
N GLY A 24 5.28 6.74 2.22
CA GLY A 24 5.81 5.74 3.15
C GLY A 24 5.46 4.31 2.75
N PHE A 25 4.32 4.07 2.10
CA PHE A 25 3.99 2.76 1.53
C PHE A 25 4.84 2.46 0.29
N PHE A 26 4.90 3.37 -0.68
CA PHE A 26 5.66 3.17 -1.91
C PHE A 26 7.16 3.01 -1.66
N GLY A 27 7.71 3.74 -0.68
CA GLY A 27 9.09 3.55 -0.24
C GLY A 27 9.35 2.13 0.28
N ARG A 28 8.43 1.56 1.07
CA ARG A 28 8.54 0.19 1.58
C ARG A 28 8.42 -0.83 0.45
N LEU A 29 7.43 -0.67 -0.42
CA LEU A 29 7.25 -1.55 -1.59
C LEU A 29 8.53 -1.61 -2.42
N LYS A 30 9.14 -0.46 -2.71
CA LYS A 30 10.38 -0.43 -3.47
C LYS A 30 11.54 -1.10 -2.73
N ASN A 31 11.73 -0.78 -1.45
CA ASN A 31 12.84 -1.35 -0.67
C ASN A 31 12.70 -2.86 -0.41
N GLU A 32 11.49 -3.34 -0.12
CA GLU A 32 11.27 -4.71 0.33
C GLU A 32 11.01 -5.68 -0.84
N MET A 33 10.39 -5.20 -1.93
CA MET A 33 10.01 -6.05 -3.07
C MET A 33 10.85 -5.77 -4.33
N TYR A 34 11.11 -4.50 -4.66
CA TYR A 34 11.67 -4.15 -5.96
C TYR A 34 13.21 -4.12 -5.98
N TYR A 35 13.83 -3.44 -5.03
CA TYR A 35 15.28 -3.27 -4.96
C TYR A 35 15.98 -4.58 -4.64
N HIS A 36 17.23 -4.70 -5.09
CA HIS A 36 18.08 -5.88 -4.91
C HIS A 36 17.54 -7.16 -5.58
N ARG A 37 16.64 -7.02 -6.56
CA ARG A 37 16.21 -8.10 -7.45
C ARG A 37 16.55 -7.76 -8.89
N ASP A 38 16.86 -8.78 -9.68
CA ASP A 38 17.01 -8.66 -11.13
C ASP A 38 15.67 -8.93 -11.81
N TRP A 39 15.28 -8.03 -12.70
CA TRP A 39 14.02 -8.07 -13.44
C TRP A 39 14.22 -8.26 -14.96
N ILE A 40 15.46 -8.41 -15.43
CA ILE A 40 15.80 -8.46 -16.88
C ILE A 40 15.01 -9.54 -17.61
N ASN A 41 14.79 -10.70 -16.98
CA ASN A 41 14.09 -11.84 -17.57
C ASN A 41 12.66 -12.02 -17.02
N THR A 42 12.10 -10.99 -16.37
CA THR A 42 10.75 -11.07 -15.81
C THR A 42 9.74 -10.51 -16.80
N THR A 43 8.66 -11.25 -17.05
CA THR A 43 7.57 -10.75 -17.89
C THR A 43 6.79 -9.65 -17.16
N LEU A 44 6.03 -8.85 -17.91
CA LEU A 44 5.16 -7.85 -17.29
C LEU A 44 4.10 -8.52 -16.39
N GLU A 45 3.55 -9.66 -16.80
CA GLU A 45 2.56 -10.40 -16.02
C GLU A 45 3.15 -10.90 -14.69
N ASP A 46 4.35 -11.48 -14.72
CA ASP A 46 5.03 -11.93 -13.50
C ASP A 46 5.32 -10.76 -12.56
N PHE A 47 5.77 -9.63 -13.10
CA PHE A 47 6.01 -8.43 -12.32
C PHE A 47 4.72 -7.92 -11.65
N MET A 48 3.61 -7.88 -12.39
CA MET A 48 2.30 -7.51 -11.84
C MET A 48 1.85 -8.46 -10.73
N GLN A 49 2.10 -9.76 -10.86
CA GLN A 49 1.81 -10.74 -9.82
C GLN A 49 2.68 -10.55 -8.57
N GLN A 50 3.96 -10.18 -8.72
CA GLN A 50 4.83 -9.85 -7.59
C GLN A 50 4.33 -8.61 -6.83
N VAL A 51 3.89 -7.58 -7.56
CA VAL A 51 3.28 -6.38 -6.96
C VAL A 51 1.98 -6.74 -6.22
N ASP A 52 1.07 -7.50 -6.83
CA ASP A 52 -0.19 -7.92 -6.20
C ASP A 52 0.05 -8.75 -4.94
N SER A 53 0.98 -9.71 -5.01
CA SER A 53 1.36 -10.56 -3.88
C SER A 53 1.92 -9.74 -2.72
N TYR A 54 2.78 -8.76 -3.01
CA TYR A 54 3.31 -7.86 -1.98
C TYR A 54 2.21 -7.01 -1.34
N ILE A 55 1.28 -6.47 -2.13
CA ILE A 55 0.15 -5.67 -1.61
C ILE A 55 -0.76 -6.52 -0.71
N ARG A 56 -1.06 -7.76 -1.11
CA ARG A 56 -1.85 -8.69 -0.28
C ARG A 56 -1.13 -9.00 1.02
N TRP A 57 0.15 -9.36 0.96
CA TRP A 57 0.96 -9.63 2.14
C TRP A 57 1.01 -8.41 3.07
N TYR A 58 1.27 -7.21 2.53
CA TYR A 58 1.33 -5.97 3.30
C TYR A 58 0.04 -5.71 4.08
N ASN A 59 -1.12 -5.95 3.46
CA ASN A 59 -2.41 -5.68 4.08
C ASN A 59 -2.85 -6.76 5.07
N GLN A 60 -2.57 -8.03 4.76
CA GLN A 60 -3.16 -9.18 5.45
C GLN A 60 -2.23 -9.84 6.47
N HIS A 61 -0.91 -9.72 6.29
CA HIS A 61 0.06 -10.52 7.05
C HIS A 61 1.19 -9.70 7.68
N ARG A 62 1.43 -8.46 7.21
CA ARG A 62 2.51 -7.64 7.74
C ARG A 62 2.30 -7.28 9.19
N ILE A 63 3.19 -7.76 10.05
CA ILE A 63 3.24 -7.37 11.46
C ILE A 63 3.62 -5.89 11.55
N LYS A 64 2.75 -5.08 12.16
CA LYS A 64 3.02 -3.67 12.40
C LYS A 64 2.95 -3.38 13.89
N ILE A 65 4.11 -3.15 14.51
CA ILE A 65 4.23 -2.91 15.96
C ILE A 65 3.40 -1.70 16.40
N SER A 66 3.35 -0.63 15.59
CA SER A 66 2.50 0.54 15.88
C SER A 66 1.00 0.26 15.82
N LEU A 67 0.58 -0.90 15.32
CA LEU A 67 -0.80 -1.39 15.35
C LEU A 67 -0.99 -2.52 16.39
N GLY A 68 -0.10 -2.63 17.38
CA GLY A 68 -0.15 -3.70 18.38
C GLY A 68 0.26 -5.06 17.82
N GLY A 69 1.08 -5.09 16.77
CA GLY A 69 1.51 -6.32 16.11
C GLY A 69 0.52 -6.87 15.08
N LEU A 70 -0.63 -6.22 14.89
CA LEU A 70 -1.64 -6.62 13.93
C LEU A 70 -1.27 -6.20 12.50
N SER A 71 -1.76 -6.94 11.51
CA SER A 71 -1.79 -6.49 10.13
C SER A 71 -2.75 -5.31 9.94
N PRO A 72 -2.56 -4.48 8.90
CA PRO A 72 -3.49 -3.40 8.60
C PRO A 72 -4.96 -3.85 8.51
N SER A 73 -5.21 -5.01 7.91
CA SER A 73 -6.58 -5.55 7.78
C SER A 73 -7.16 -5.99 9.12
N GLU A 74 -6.38 -6.69 9.95
CA GLU A 74 -6.79 -7.11 11.29
C GLU A 74 -7.08 -5.93 12.19
N TYR A 75 -6.20 -4.92 12.16
CA TYR A 75 -6.39 -3.69 12.90
C TYR A 75 -7.68 -2.98 12.50
N ARG A 76 -7.97 -2.86 11.20
CA ARG A 76 -9.21 -2.25 10.70
C ARG A 76 -10.46 -3.04 11.11
N ARG A 77 -10.38 -4.37 11.08
CA ARG A 77 -11.48 -5.25 11.53
C ARG A 77 -11.75 -5.07 13.03
N ASN A 78 -10.71 -4.99 13.85
CA ASN A 78 -10.85 -4.76 15.29
C ASN A 78 -11.45 -3.40 15.62
N LEU A 79 -11.24 -2.39 14.76
CA LEU A 79 -11.89 -1.08 14.88
C LEU A 79 -13.33 -1.04 14.35
N GLY A 80 -13.83 -2.10 13.70
CA GLY A 80 -15.15 -2.11 13.06
C GLY A 80 -15.24 -1.22 11.81
N ILE A 81 -14.11 -0.89 11.18
CA ILE A 81 -14.02 -0.01 9.99
C ILE A 81 -13.66 -0.83 8.73
N ALA A 82 -13.68 -2.16 8.85
CA ALA A 82 -13.61 -3.07 7.71
C ALA A 82 -15.05 -3.42 7.29
N ALA A 83 -15.32 -3.32 5.98
CA ALA A 83 -16.55 -3.83 5.38
C ALA A 83 -16.49 -5.36 5.29
#